data_AF-C9S5M0-F1
#
_entry.id   AF-C9S5M0-F1
#
_cell.length_a   1.000
_cell.length_b   1.000
_cell.length_c   1.000
_cell.angle_alpha   90.00
_cell.angle_beta   90.00
_cell.angle_gamma   90.00
#
_symmetry.space_group_name_H-M   'P 1'
#
loop_
_entity.id
_entity.type
_entity.pdbx_description
1 polymer ?
#
loop_
_entity_poly.entity_id
_entity_poly.type
_entity_poly.pdbx_seq_one_letter_code
_entity_poly.pdbx_strand_id
1 'polypeptide(L)'
;MLRPPPIAPVISLHGLRSATRPWMAWAQGDSARVASSEEKRACDLWAFDVRSRIWIELPAAPGPARAGAAMCVSKSRLFRFGGHDGSGPIGGQLDFVHLEVEMFDDGNSRGEVCVRARGGWQGIVAGASGGETEIPLVAAQEWPAPRGFAGLETVTSGAGREYLLLVGGEAADGVAERGREGTTTSFFNDVWAFQVPPLGMTAASVRDAMWQALGKPTGEGKWNRLQMGSYDDDNDDGEPLPRGYIATAAMGELEESGILVWGGVGSGNRHLSDGWILRLGE
;
A
#
# COMPACT_ATOMS: atom_id res chain seq x y z
N MET A 1 -4.41 28.03 -18.20
CA MET A 1 -5.66 27.49 -17.63
C MET A 1 -5.65 25.98 -17.82
N LEU A 2 -5.36 25.22 -16.77
CA LEU A 2 -5.41 23.76 -16.77
C LEU A 2 -6.89 23.35 -16.67
N ARG A 3 -7.36 22.46 -17.55
CA ARG A 3 -8.73 21.93 -17.50
C ARG A 3 -8.79 20.85 -16.40
N PRO A 4 -9.82 20.83 -15.54
CA PRO A 4 -10.01 19.75 -14.58
C PRO A 4 -10.20 18.40 -15.31
N PRO A 5 -9.79 17.27 -14.70
CA PRO A 5 -10.00 15.95 -15.27
C PRO A 5 -11.49 15.65 -15.46
N PRO A 6 -11.87 14.84 -16.47
CA PRO A 6 -13.26 14.46 -16.69
C PRO A 6 -13.80 13.69 -15.49
N ILE A 7 -14.97 14.09 -15.01
CA ILE A 7 -15.71 13.42 -13.93
C ILE A 7 -16.02 11.98 -14.39
N ALA A 8 -15.46 10.98 -13.71
CA ALA A 8 -15.85 9.59 -13.93
C ALA A 8 -17.35 9.40 -13.61
N PRO A 9 -18.09 8.60 -14.39
CA PRO A 9 -19.50 8.38 -14.12
C PRO A 9 -19.69 7.67 -12.77
N VAL A 10 -20.57 8.21 -11.93
CA VAL A 10 -21.06 7.54 -10.73
C VAL A 10 -21.91 6.35 -11.15
N ILE A 11 -21.37 5.13 -11.01
CA ILE A 11 -22.12 3.89 -11.25
C ILE A 11 -22.97 3.63 -10.01
N SER A 12 -24.28 3.88 -10.12
CA SER A 12 -25.25 3.44 -9.11
C SER A 12 -25.59 1.98 -9.36
N LEU A 13 -25.13 1.07 -8.49
CA LEU A 13 -25.43 -0.35 -8.58
C LEU A 13 -26.88 -0.61 -8.15
N HIS A 14 -27.81 -0.58 -9.10
CA HIS A 14 -29.16 -1.13 -8.91
C HIS A 14 -29.32 -2.40 -9.73
N GLY A 15 -29.49 -3.53 -9.03
CA GLY A 15 -29.93 -4.80 -9.60
C GLY A 15 -28.78 -5.71 -10.06
N LEU A 16 -28.57 -6.80 -9.31
CA LEU A 16 -27.83 -7.97 -9.80
C LEU A 16 -28.45 -8.45 -11.12
N ARG A 17 -27.73 -8.26 -12.23
CA ARG A 17 -27.71 -9.21 -13.32
C ARG A 17 -26.24 -9.43 -13.70
N SER A 18 -25.87 -10.71 -13.66
CA SER A 18 -24.57 -11.23 -14.06
C SER A 18 -24.12 -10.63 -15.40
N ALA A 19 -23.02 -9.89 -15.36
CA ALA A 19 -22.23 -9.54 -16.53
C ALA A 19 -20.75 -9.59 -16.14
N THR A 20 -20.11 -10.69 -16.50
CA THR A 20 -18.65 -10.87 -16.50
C THR A 20 -18.02 -9.92 -17.52
N ARG A 21 -17.53 -8.76 -17.07
CA ARG A 21 -16.54 -7.94 -17.80
C ARG A 21 -15.67 -7.15 -16.81
N PRO A 22 -14.42 -7.54 -16.56
CA PRO A 22 -13.49 -6.71 -15.82
C PRO A 22 -12.80 -5.73 -16.80
N TRP A 23 -12.74 -4.46 -16.38
CA TRP A 23 -11.96 -3.32 -16.92
C TRP A 23 -11.88 -3.16 -18.45
N MET A 24 -12.55 -2.12 -18.97
CA MET A 24 -12.34 -1.61 -20.33
C MET A 24 -12.29 -0.08 -20.23
N ALA A 25 -11.11 0.49 -20.39
CA ALA A 25 -10.92 1.94 -20.50
C ALA A 25 -11.41 2.40 -21.88
N TRP A 26 -12.30 3.37 -21.94
CA TRP A 26 -12.63 4.07 -23.18
C TRP A 26 -11.67 5.24 -23.37
N ALA A 27 -10.85 5.19 -24.41
CA ALA A 27 -10.30 6.37 -25.04
C ALA A 27 -11.24 6.76 -26.19
N GLN A 28 -11.91 7.91 -26.08
CA GLN A 28 -12.58 8.51 -27.23
C GLN A 28 -11.53 9.22 -28.08
N GLY A 29 -11.08 8.56 -29.14
CA GLY A 29 -10.16 9.12 -30.12
C GLY A 29 -10.40 8.48 -31.48
N ASP A 30 -10.90 9.27 -32.41
CA ASP A 30 -11.09 8.86 -33.80
C ASP A 30 -9.78 8.35 -34.40
N SER A 31 -9.88 7.19 -35.03
CA SER A 31 -9.10 6.66 -36.16
C SER A 31 -7.61 7.06 -36.30
N ALA A 32 -6.78 6.04 -36.12
CA ALA A 32 -5.55 5.81 -36.88
C ALA A 32 -4.46 6.89 -36.82
N ARG A 33 -3.66 6.82 -35.76
CA ARG A 33 -2.19 6.81 -35.80
C ARG A 33 -1.71 6.32 -34.44
N VAL A 34 -0.90 5.26 -34.43
CA VAL A 34 -0.24 4.75 -33.23
C VAL A 34 0.71 5.84 -32.74
N ALA A 35 0.19 6.75 -31.91
CA ALA A 35 1.02 7.52 -31.02
C ALA A 35 1.49 6.52 -29.96
N SER A 36 2.79 6.33 -29.85
CA SER A 36 3.39 5.74 -28.65
C SER A 36 2.95 6.59 -27.47
N SER A 37 1.88 6.20 -26.80
CA SER A 37 1.49 6.82 -25.54
C SER A 37 2.54 6.37 -24.54
N GLU A 38 3.59 7.19 -24.37
CA GLU A 38 4.37 7.14 -23.15
C GLU A 38 3.36 7.29 -22.01
N GLU A 39 3.12 6.20 -21.30
CA GLU A 39 2.19 6.14 -20.20
C GLU A 39 2.70 7.13 -19.16
N LYS A 40 2.07 8.30 -19.11
CA LYS A 40 2.57 9.41 -18.31
C LYS A 40 2.35 9.07 -16.84
N ARG A 41 3.39 8.54 -16.21
CA ARG A 41 3.43 8.28 -14.77
C ARG A 41 3.19 9.59 -14.03
N ALA A 42 2.66 9.49 -12.82
CA ALA A 42 2.28 10.65 -12.03
C ALA A 42 2.79 10.56 -10.59
N CYS A 43 2.77 11.71 -9.92
CA CYS A 43 3.01 11.84 -8.49
C CYS A 43 1.91 12.65 -7.80
N ASP A 44 0.86 13.04 -8.54
CA ASP A 44 -0.29 13.72 -7.97
C ASP A 44 -1.08 12.77 -7.06
N LEU A 45 -1.72 13.36 -6.06
CA LEU A 45 -2.59 12.66 -5.14
C LEU A 45 -3.91 13.41 -5.10
N TRP A 46 -5.02 12.69 -5.22
CA TRP A 46 -6.35 13.28 -5.23
C TRP A 46 -7.23 12.57 -4.21
N ALA A 47 -7.96 13.36 -3.41
CA ALA A 47 -9.04 12.86 -2.57
C ALA A 47 -10.38 13.15 -3.26
N PHE A 48 -11.25 12.14 -3.31
CA PHE A 48 -12.63 12.32 -3.75
C PHE A 48 -13.54 12.36 -2.52
N ASP A 49 -14.17 13.51 -2.29
CA ASP A 49 -15.17 13.63 -1.25
C ASP A 49 -16.52 13.08 -1.76
N VAL A 50 -16.99 11.99 -1.15
CA VAL A 50 -18.20 11.28 -1.61
C VAL A 50 -19.47 12.11 -1.42
N ARG A 51 -19.55 12.90 -0.34
CA ARG A 51 -20.74 13.70 0.02
C ARG A 51 -20.95 14.84 -0.98
N SER A 52 -19.90 15.61 -1.22
CA SER A 52 -19.89 16.80 -2.09
C SER A 52 -19.62 16.46 -3.55
N ARG A 53 -19.06 15.27 -3.84
CA ARG A 53 -18.67 14.79 -5.18
C ARG A 53 -17.62 15.67 -5.83
N ILE A 54 -16.71 16.19 -5.01
CA ILE A 54 -15.64 17.09 -5.44
C ILE A 54 -14.30 16.37 -5.31
N TRP A 55 -13.47 16.56 -6.33
CA TRP A 55 -12.06 16.17 -6.31
C TRP A 55 -11.21 17.28 -5.69
N ILE A 56 -10.37 16.90 -4.75
CA ILE A 56 -9.46 17.78 -4.04
C ILE A 56 -8.05 17.30 -4.33
N GLU A 57 -7.25 18.16 -4.94
CA GLU A 57 -5.84 17.89 -5.15
C GLU A 57 -5.12 18.01 -3.79
N LEU A 58 -4.43 16.93 -3.42
CA LEU A 58 -3.56 16.88 -2.25
C LEU A 58 -2.11 17.14 -2.68
N PRO A 59 -1.20 17.44 -1.74
CA PRO A 59 0.21 17.66 -2.08
C PRO A 59 0.77 16.49 -2.88
N ALA A 60 1.44 16.80 -4.00
CA ALA A 60 2.10 15.79 -4.82
C ALA A 60 3.16 15.04 -4.01
N ALA A 61 3.20 13.74 -4.21
CA ALA A 61 4.06 12.83 -3.48
C ALA A 61 5.52 12.91 -3.99
N PRO A 62 6.53 12.69 -3.12
CA PRO A 62 7.92 12.97 -3.45
C PRO A 62 8.53 11.96 -4.45
N GLY A 63 9.71 12.29 -4.96
CA GLY A 63 10.47 11.44 -5.89
C GLY A 63 9.88 11.39 -7.30
N PRO A 64 10.34 10.45 -8.14
CA PRO A 64 9.89 10.38 -9.51
C PRO A 64 8.42 9.99 -9.59
N ALA A 65 7.80 10.45 -10.68
CA ALA A 65 6.48 10.01 -11.09
C ALA A 65 6.50 8.49 -11.31
N ARG A 66 5.51 7.77 -10.78
CA ARG A 66 5.52 6.31 -10.74
C ARG A 66 4.14 5.72 -10.99
N ALA A 67 4.10 4.44 -11.37
CA ALA A 67 2.89 3.63 -11.44
C ALA A 67 3.04 2.40 -10.54
N GLY A 68 1.92 1.83 -10.09
CA GLY A 68 1.93 0.62 -9.28
C GLY A 68 2.62 0.77 -7.92
N ALA A 69 2.66 1.98 -7.36
CA ALA A 69 3.12 2.16 -5.98
C ALA A 69 2.09 1.55 -5.03
N ALA A 70 2.56 0.84 -4.00
CA ALA A 70 1.70 0.25 -3.01
C ALA A 70 1.32 1.32 -1.97
N MET A 71 0.04 1.44 -1.63
CA MET A 71 -0.48 2.51 -0.77
C MET A 71 -1.53 1.96 0.19
N CYS A 72 -1.53 2.44 1.43
CA CYS A 72 -2.57 2.11 2.41
C CYS A 72 -2.72 3.23 3.45
N VAL A 73 -3.83 3.22 4.17
CA VAL A 73 -4.08 4.14 5.28
C VAL A 73 -3.99 3.38 6.59
N SER A 74 -3.19 3.90 7.53
CA SER A 74 -3.20 3.50 8.94
C SER A 74 -3.55 4.72 9.78
N LYS A 75 -4.68 4.65 10.47
CA LYS A 75 -5.35 5.79 11.14
C LYS A 75 -5.39 7.03 10.25
N SER A 76 -4.63 8.07 10.60
CA SER A 76 -4.60 9.36 9.91
C SER A 76 -3.35 9.51 9.02
N ARG A 77 -2.64 8.43 8.68
CA ARG A 77 -1.48 8.47 7.79
C ARG A 77 -1.73 7.66 6.54
N LEU A 78 -1.56 8.28 5.38
CA LEU A 78 -1.47 7.58 4.10
C LEU A 78 -0.01 7.23 3.85
N PHE A 79 0.27 5.95 3.68
CA PHE A 79 1.59 5.42 3.36
C PHE A 79 1.72 5.09 1.88
N ARG A 80 2.93 5.23 1.33
CA ARG A 80 3.27 4.84 -0.04
C ARG A 80 4.66 4.22 -0.10
N PHE A 81 4.78 3.07 -0.76
CA PHE A 81 6.04 2.37 -0.98
C PHE A 81 6.20 1.92 -2.44
N GLY A 82 7.45 1.94 -2.91
CA GLY A 82 7.84 1.36 -4.19
C GLY A 82 7.17 2.00 -5.40
N GLY A 83 6.79 1.16 -6.36
CA GLY A 83 6.28 1.53 -7.68
C GLY A 83 7.32 1.34 -8.77
N HIS A 84 6.96 1.72 -9.99
CA HIS A 84 7.83 1.68 -11.16
C HIS A 84 7.91 3.08 -11.77
N ASP A 85 9.11 3.58 -12.10
CA ASP A 85 9.33 4.96 -12.56
C ASP A 85 9.46 5.11 -14.09
N GLY A 86 9.57 3.98 -14.79
CA GLY A 86 9.70 3.91 -16.24
C GLY A 86 10.97 3.19 -16.66
N SER A 87 12.01 3.26 -15.82
CA SER A 87 13.25 2.51 -15.98
C SER A 87 13.23 1.20 -15.20
N GLY A 88 12.53 1.16 -14.07
CA GLY A 88 12.35 -0.08 -13.31
C GLY A 88 11.53 0.11 -12.04
N PRO A 89 11.37 -0.97 -11.26
CA PRO A 89 10.88 -0.89 -9.90
C PRO A 89 11.81 -0.09 -8.98
N ILE A 90 11.23 0.72 -8.09
CA ILE A 90 11.94 1.55 -7.12
C ILE A 90 11.61 1.11 -5.69
N GLY A 91 12.43 1.52 -4.71
CA GLY A 91 12.29 1.12 -3.31
C GLY A 91 13.23 1.90 -2.40
N GLY A 92 13.45 1.39 -1.17
CA GLY A 92 14.32 2.03 -0.18
C GLY A 92 13.76 3.34 0.41
N GLN A 93 12.49 3.65 0.16
CA GLN A 93 11.82 4.82 0.71
C GLN A 93 10.35 4.49 1.03
N LEU A 94 9.94 4.72 2.27
CA LEU A 94 8.55 4.69 2.72
C LEU A 94 8.09 6.12 2.97
N ASP A 95 7.17 6.60 2.13
CA ASP A 95 6.60 7.93 2.26
C ASP A 95 5.31 7.90 3.06
N PHE A 96 5.03 8.95 3.81
CA PHE A 96 3.73 9.15 4.44
C PHE A 96 3.31 10.61 4.49
N VAL A 97 2.00 10.84 4.53
CA VAL A 97 1.39 12.15 4.75
C VAL A 97 0.22 12.00 5.72
N HIS A 98 0.02 12.97 6.61
CA HIS A 98 -1.15 12.99 7.47
C HIS A 98 -2.39 13.40 6.68
N LEU A 99 -3.46 12.64 6.86
CA LEU A 99 -4.80 12.98 6.41
C LEU A 99 -5.61 13.50 7.58
N GLU A 100 -6.34 14.58 7.37
CA GLU A 100 -7.29 15.16 8.33
C GLU A 100 -8.65 15.29 7.67
N VAL A 101 -9.69 15.12 8.48
CA VAL A 101 -11.07 15.42 8.07
C VAL A 101 -11.41 16.80 8.61
N GLU A 102 -11.61 17.77 7.71
CA GLU A 102 -12.10 19.09 8.08
C GLU A 102 -13.58 18.99 8.45
N MET A 103 -13.91 19.46 9.65
CA MET A 103 -15.29 19.57 10.12
C MET A 103 -15.79 21.00 9.95
N PHE A 104 -16.99 21.16 9.41
CA PHE A 104 -17.73 22.41 9.48
C PHE A 104 -18.56 22.43 10.76
N ASP A 105 -18.50 23.55 11.48
CA ASP A 105 -19.32 23.83 12.65
C ASP A 105 -19.86 25.26 12.50
N ASP A 106 -21.13 25.40 12.11
CA ASP A 106 -21.82 26.70 12.02
C ASP A 106 -22.57 27.06 13.32
N GLY A 107 -22.31 26.32 14.41
CA GLY A 107 -23.01 26.49 15.69
C GLY A 107 -24.41 25.88 15.72
N ASN A 108 -24.95 25.43 14.57
CA ASN A 108 -26.26 24.79 14.46
C ASN A 108 -26.15 23.33 13.96
N SER A 109 -25.08 23.01 13.24
CA SER A 109 -24.77 21.69 12.71
C SER A 109 -23.25 21.45 12.67
N ARG A 110 -22.85 20.21 12.97
CA ARG A 110 -21.48 19.71 12.74
C ARG A 110 -21.50 18.69 11.62
N GLY A 111 -20.66 18.85 10.61
CA GLY A 111 -20.56 17.93 9.49
C GLY A 111 -19.15 17.82 8.92
N GLU A 112 -18.78 16.62 8.48
CA GLU A 112 -17.55 16.36 7.73
C GLU A 112 -17.62 17.00 6.35
N VAL A 113 -16.58 17.74 5.97
CA VAL A 113 -16.57 18.59 4.76
C VAL A 113 -15.62 18.05 3.70
N CYS A 114 -14.40 17.73 4.09
CA CYS A 114 -13.39 17.26 3.15
C CYS A 114 -12.20 16.60 3.84
N VAL A 115 -11.52 15.72 3.11
CA VAL A 115 -10.20 15.20 3.47
C VAL A 115 -9.14 16.18 3.00
N ARG A 116 -8.20 16.55 3.88
CA ARG A 116 -7.03 17.35 3.55
C ARG A 116 -5.75 16.69 4.03
N ALA A 117 -4.63 17.03 3.40
CA ALA A 117 -3.33 16.68 3.92
C ALA A 117 -2.91 17.70 5.00
N ARG A 118 -2.49 17.23 6.18
CA ARG A 118 -1.82 18.09 7.16
C ARG A 118 -0.32 18.09 6.88
N GLY A 119 0.18 19.25 6.46
CA GLY A 119 1.59 19.43 6.15
C GLY A 119 1.99 18.79 4.81
N GLY A 120 3.28 18.53 4.65
CA GLY A 120 3.83 17.88 3.47
C GLY A 120 4.08 16.39 3.68
N TRP A 121 4.45 15.71 2.60
CA TRP A 121 4.97 14.35 2.66
C TRP A 121 6.25 14.30 3.48
N GLN A 122 6.39 13.23 4.24
CA GLN A 122 7.59 12.84 4.95
C GLN A 122 8.08 11.50 4.39
N GLY A 123 9.39 11.29 4.37
CA GLY A 123 9.99 10.09 3.80
C GLY A 123 10.98 9.44 4.77
N ILE A 124 10.80 8.15 5.03
CA ILE A 124 11.77 7.31 5.72
C ILE A 124 12.64 6.68 4.63
N VAL A 125 13.89 7.12 4.51
CA VAL A 125 14.80 6.74 3.43
C VAL A 125 15.91 5.82 3.97
N ALA A 126 16.09 4.68 3.32
CA ALA A 126 17.12 3.70 3.65
C ALA A 126 18.52 4.34 3.59
N GLY A 127 19.33 4.13 4.64
CA GLY A 127 20.70 4.63 4.72
C GLY A 127 20.85 6.15 4.93
N ALA A 128 19.76 6.89 5.09
CA ALA A 128 19.85 8.31 5.42
C ALA A 128 20.49 8.53 6.80
N SER A 129 21.32 9.55 6.93
CA SER A 129 22.10 9.84 8.15
C SER A 129 21.31 10.56 9.24
N GLY A 130 20.01 10.79 9.02
CA GLY A 130 19.15 11.57 9.89
C GLY A 130 18.40 12.68 9.14
N GLY A 131 17.19 12.95 9.62
CA GLY A 131 16.30 14.04 9.24
C GLY A 131 15.22 14.16 10.33
N GLU A 132 14.62 15.34 10.50
CA GLU A 132 13.49 15.53 11.42
C GLU A 132 12.21 14.94 10.81
N THR A 133 12.11 13.61 10.75
CA THR A 133 10.88 12.90 10.39
C THR A 133 10.15 12.45 11.65
N GLU A 134 8.83 12.52 11.65
CA GLU A 134 7.99 12.08 12.77
C GLU A 134 8.19 10.61 13.09
N ILE A 135 8.38 9.78 12.06
CA ILE A 135 8.76 8.38 12.23
C ILE A 135 10.28 8.30 12.08
N PRO A 136 11.02 7.95 13.14
CA PRO A 136 12.48 7.91 13.09
C PRO A 136 12.98 6.74 12.24
N LEU A 137 14.06 6.96 11.49
CA LEU A 137 14.76 5.90 10.77
C LEU A 137 15.50 4.99 11.75
N VAL A 138 15.27 3.68 11.64
CA VAL A 138 16.15 2.68 12.27
C VAL A 138 17.35 2.44 11.36
N ALA A 139 18.55 2.88 11.79
CA ALA A 139 19.75 2.97 10.94
C ALA A 139 20.28 1.61 10.43
N ALA A 140 20.19 0.56 11.22
CA ALA A 140 20.68 -0.79 10.88
C ALA A 140 19.50 -1.77 10.75
N GLN A 141 18.65 -1.55 9.75
CA GLN A 141 17.53 -2.44 9.43
C GLN A 141 17.62 -2.95 7.99
N GLU A 142 17.10 -4.15 7.76
CA GLU A 142 16.83 -4.65 6.40
C GLU A 142 15.63 -3.92 5.80
N TRP A 143 15.61 -3.83 4.47
CA TRP A 143 14.54 -3.18 3.72
C TRP A 143 13.99 -4.12 2.65
N PRO A 144 12.69 -4.05 2.34
CA PRO A 144 12.16 -4.70 1.15
C PRO A 144 12.89 -4.19 -0.10
N ALA A 145 13.28 -5.12 -0.97
CA ALA A 145 13.90 -4.79 -2.25
C ALA A 145 12.96 -3.91 -3.12
N PRO A 146 13.51 -3.07 -4.01
CA PRO A 146 12.74 -2.28 -4.98
C PRO A 146 11.69 -3.11 -5.71
N ARG A 147 10.45 -2.62 -5.74
CA ARG A 147 9.31 -3.36 -6.29
C ARG A 147 8.16 -2.47 -6.73
N GLY A 148 7.49 -2.87 -7.80
CA GLY A 148 6.24 -2.28 -8.29
C GLY A 148 5.08 -3.26 -8.17
N PHE A 149 3.85 -2.75 -8.25
CA PHE A 149 2.62 -3.57 -8.32
C PHE A 149 2.52 -4.61 -7.19
N ALA A 150 3.00 -4.25 -6.00
CA ALA A 150 2.87 -5.01 -4.76
C ALA A 150 1.56 -4.65 -4.05
N GLY A 151 1.11 -5.52 -3.14
CA GLY A 151 0.03 -5.22 -2.21
C GLY A 151 0.58 -4.54 -0.95
N LEU A 152 -0.16 -3.60 -0.38
CA LEU A 152 0.16 -2.99 0.92
C LEU A 152 -1.13 -2.80 1.69
N GLU A 153 -1.24 -3.43 2.86
CA GLU A 153 -2.43 -3.40 3.70
C GLU A 153 -2.08 -3.07 5.14
N THR A 154 -2.99 -2.41 5.86
CA THR A 154 -2.83 -2.19 7.30
C THR A 154 -3.58 -3.29 8.06
N VAL A 155 -2.91 -3.89 9.03
CA VAL A 155 -3.49 -4.85 9.97
C VAL A 155 -3.22 -4.42 11.41
N THR A 156 -4.03 -4.92 12.33
CA THR A 156 -3.83 -4.74 13.77
C THR A 156 -3.46 -6.07 14.42
N SER A 157 -2.42 -6.06 15.26
CA SER A 157 -2.01 -7.22 16.06
C SER A 157 -1.57 -6.78 17.46
N GLY A 158 -1.52 -7.71 18.42
CA GLY A 158 -0.90 -7.52 19.73
C GLY A 158 -1.33 -6.26 20.49
N ALA A 159 -2.56 -6.24 21.02
CA ALA A 159 -3.10 -5.17 21.86
C ALA A 159 -3.16 -3.77 21.18
N GLY A 160 -3.47 -3.76 19.89
CA GLY A 160 -3.73 -2.54 19.12
C GLY A 160 -2.52 -1.94 18.41
N ARG A 161 -1.47 -2.72 18.12
CA ARG A 161 -0.36 -2.29 17.26
C ARG A 161 -0.78 -2.39 15.81
N GLU A 162 -0.49 -1.36 15.04
CA GLU A 162 -0.73 -1.36 13.60
C GLU A 162 0.54 -1.75 12.85
N TYR A 163 0.38 -2.59 11.85
CA TYR A 163 1.44 -3.03 10.95
C TYR A 163 1.02 -2.78 9.49
N LEU A 164 1.96 -2.34 8.66
CA LEU A 164 1.81 -2.36 7.21
C LEU A 164 2.36 -3.68 6.68
N LEU A 165 1.54 -4.47 6.01
CA LEU A 165 1.94 -5.70 5.35
C LEU A 165 2.18 -5.44 3.86
N LEU A 166 3.44 -5.51 3.44
CA LEU A 166 3.84 -5.44 2.04
C LEU A 166 3.97 -6.86 1.48
N VAL A 167 3.26 -7.16 0.39
CA VAL A 167 3.16 -8.52 -0.17
C VAL A 167 3.59 -8.54 -1.63
N GLY A 168 4.53 -9.43 -1.96
CA GLY A 168 4.93 -9.73 -3.33
C GLY A 168 5.39 -8.50 -4.11
N GLY A 169 5.02 -8.44 -5.39
CA GLY A 169 5.35 -7.35 -6.31
C GLY A 169 6.34 -7.75 -7.40
N GLU A 170 6.40 -6.93 -8.44
CA GLU A 170 7.34 -7.03 -9.55
C GLU A 170 8.73 -6.54 -9.12
N ALA A 171 9.73 -7.40 -9.29
CA ALA A 171 11.13 -7.13 -9.08
C ALA A 171 11.79 -6.56 -10.34
N ALA A 172 12.93 -5.89 -10.19
CA ALA A 172 13.77 -5.56 -11.34
C ALA A 172 14.30 -6.83 -12.01
N ASP A 173 14.60 -6.74 -13.30
CA ASP A 173 15.09 -7.86 -14.10
C ASP A 173 16.32 -8.51 -13.45
N GLY A 174 16.26 -9.84 -13.28
CA GLY A 174 17.34 -10.63 -12.69
C GLY A 174 17.52 -10.50 -11.18
N VAL A 175 16.65 -9.76 -10.48
CA VAL A 175 16.73 -9.57 -9.01
C VAL A 175 15.92 -10.62 -8.25
N ALA A 176 14.76 -11.02 -8.75
CA ALA A 176 13.93 -11.99 -8.04
C ALA A 176 14.54 -13.40 -8.09
N GLU A 177 14.57 -14.05 -6.93
CA GLU A 177 15.23 -15.34 -6.73
C GLU A 177 14.61 -16.45 -7.59
N ARG A 178 15.43 -17.46 -7.88
CA ARG A 178 15.09 -18.66 -8.64
C ARG A 178 13.79 -19.28 -8.10
N GLY A 179 12.73 -19.26 -8.89
CA GLY A 179 11.46 -19.88 -8.50
C GLY A 179 11.62 -21.39 -8.26
N ARG A 180 10.60 -22.02 -7.66
CA ARG A 180 10.57 -23.45 -7.29
C ARG A 180 10.78 -24.45 -8.45
N GLU A 181 11.01 -23.99 -9.68
CA GLU A 181 11.27 -24.81 -10.88
C GLU A 181 12.36 -24.23 -11.80
N GLY A 182 13.40 -23.59 -11.26
CA GLY A 182 14.55 -23.15 -12.07
C GLY A 182 14.23 -22.05 -13.12
N THR A 183 13.03 -21.49 -13.09
CA THR A 183 12.61 -20.33 -13.86
C THR A 183 12.97 -19.05 -13.10
N THR A 184 13.62 -18.11 -13.78
CA THR A 184 13.77 -16.74 -13.27
C THR A 184 12.38 -16.12 -13.21
N THR A 185 11.92 -15.77 -12.01
CA THR A 185 10.69 -14.99 -11.82
C THR A 185 11.07 -13.53 -11.73
N SER A 186 10.28 -12.63 -12.30
CA SER A 186 10.38 -11.18 -12.12
C SER A 186 9.48 -10.69 -10.98
N PHE A 187 9.07 -11.59 -10.08
CA PHE A 187 8.14 -11.31 -8.99
C PHE A 187 8.64 -11.88 -7.67
N PHE A 188 8.28 -11.21 -6.57
CA PHE A 188 8.52 -11.67 -5.20
C PHE A 188 7.34 -12.50 -4.66
N ASN A 189 7.63 -13.39 -3.71
CA ASN A 189 6.65 -14.07 -2.86
C ASN A 189 6.81 -13.71 -1.36
N ASP A 190 7.71 -12.80 -1.03
CA ASP A 190 7.98 -12.42 0.35
C ASP A 190 6.87 -11.52 0.93
N VAL A 191 6.80 -11.51 2.26
CA VAL A 191 5.93 -10.63 3.03
C VAL A 191 6.79 -9.86 4.02
N TRP A 192 6.54 -8.56 4.13
CA TRP A 192 7.23 -7.69 5.08
C TRP A 192 6.23 -6.97 5.96
N ALA A 193 6.54 -6.83 7.24
CA ALA A 193 5.77 -6.04 8.20
C ALA A 193 6.55 -4.79 8.62
N PHE A 194 5.92 -3.63 8.52
CA PHE A 194 6.40 -2.38 9.12
C PHE A 194 5.56 -2.03 10.34
N GLN A 195 6.17 -1.95 11.52
CA GLN A 195 5.45 -1.55 12.74
C GLN A 195 5.22 -0.03 12.73
N VAL A 196 3.95 0.38 12.62
CA VAL A 196 3.56 1.78 12.58
C VAL A 196 3.68 2.37 13.99
N PRO A 197 4.39 3.50 14.18
CA PRO A 197 4.39 4.19 15.47
C PRO A 197 2.97 4.60 15.86
N PRO A 198 2.53 4.35 17.10
CA PRO A 198 1.15 4.54 17.50
C PRO A 198 0.73 6.00 17.37
N LEU A 199 -0.45 6.23 16.79
CA LEU A 199 -1.20 7.48 16.95
C LEU A 199 -2.29 7.27 18.00
N GLY A 200 -2.22 8.04 19.09
CA GLY A 200 -3.13 7.93 20.24
C GLY A 200 -2.70 6.86 21.25
N MET A 201 -3.57 6.61 22.24
CA MET A 201 -3.31 5.65 23.31
C MET A 201 -3.92 4.28 22.99
N THR A 202 -3.06 3.27 22.85
CA THR A 202 -3.40 1.83 22.86
C THR A 202 -2.72 1.14 24.05
N ALA A 203 -3.21 -0.04 24.46
CA ALA A 203 -2.57 -0.81 25.53
C ALA A 203 -1.11 -1.14 25.18
N ALA A 204 -0.83 -1.47 23.92
CA ALA A 204 0.53 -1.64 23.42
C ALA A 204 1.37 -0.36 23.52
N SER A 205 0.82 0.81 23.17
CA SER A 205 1.55 2.09 23.25
C SER A 205 1.93 2.48 24.69
N VAL A 206 1.09 2.14 25.69
CA VAL A 206 1.41 2.39 27.10
C VAL A 206 2.58 1.52 27.53
N ARG A 207 2.58 0.25 27.13
CA ARG A 207 3.73 -0.63 27.31
C ARG A 207 4.94 -0.05 26.60
N ASP A 208 4.85 0.31 25.33
CA ASP A 208 5.98 0.85 24.56
C ASP A 208 6.58 2.10 25.19
N ALA A 209 5.76 3.02 25.69
CA ALA A 209 6.23 4.19 26.42
C ALA A 209 7.05 3.81 27.67
N MET A 210 6.63 2.78 28.42
CA MET A 210 7.43 2.24 29.53
C MET A 210 8.76 1.66 29.05
N TRP A 211 8.76 0.95 27.92
CA TRP A 211 9.97 0.35 27.35
C TRP A 211 10.93 1.42 26.83
N GLN A 212 10.43 2.46 26.15
CA GLN A 212 11.19 3.63 25.72
C GLN A 212 11.81 4.38 26.90
N ALA A 213 11.04 4.60 27.98
CA ALA A 213 11.55 5.22 29.20
C ALA A 213 12.69 4.40 29.86
N LEU A 214 12.68 3.07 29.67
CA LEU A 214 13.74 2.16 30.10
C LEU A 214 14.86 1.99 29.06
N GLY A 215 14.84 2.73 27.95
CA GLY A 215 15.81 2.65 26.86
C GLY A 215 15.75 1.34 26.07
N LYS A 216 14.65 0.59 26.16
CA LYS A 216 14.47 -0.66 25.44
C LYS A 216 13.80 -0.44 24.07
N PRO A 217 14.16 -1.22 23.04
CA PRO A 217 13.56 -1.09 21.72
C PRO A 217 12.10 -1.54 21.71
N THR A 218 11.24 -0.83 20.98
CA THR A 218 9.80 -1.12 20.83
C THR A 218 9.44 -1.78 19.49
N GLY A 219 10.36 -1.78 18.53
CA GLY A 219 10.14 -2.27 17.16
C GLY A 219 9.48 -1.26 16.22
N GLU A 220 9.00 -0.12 16.72
CA GLU A 220 8.38 0.95 15.93
C GLU A 220 9.32 1.47 14.83
N GLY A 221 8.77 1.77 13.65
CA GLY A 221 9.53 2.34 12.54
C GLY A 221 10.48 1.33 11.84
N LYS A 222 10.32 0.03 12.12
CA LYS A 222 11.18 -1.03 11.61
C LYS A 222 10.44 -1.97 10.66
N TRP A 223 11.06 -2.28 9.52
CA TRP A 223 10.71 -3.39 8.65
C TRP A 223 11.23 -4.72 9.18
N ASN A 224 10.40 -5.76 9.12
CA ASN A 224 10.79 -7.14 9.38
C ASN A 224 10.25 -8.02 8.27
N ARG A 225 11.13 -8.82 7.64
CA ARG A 225 10.70 -9.86 6.70
C ARG A 225 10.03 -10.98 7.50
N LEU A 226 8.81 -11.34 7.12
CA LEU A 226 8.07 -12.40 7.77
C LEU A 226 8.44 -13.75 7.15
N GLN A 227 8.44 -14.78 7.99
CA GLN A 227 8.47 -16.17 7.53
C GLN A 227 7.01 -16.64 7.42
N MET A 228 6.66 -17.21 6.27
CA MET A 228 5.35 -17.83 6.07
C MET A 228 5.40 -19.26 6.59
N GLY A 229 4.26 -19.74 7.08
CA GLY A 229 4.05 -21.10 7.55
C GLY A 229 2.59 -21.49 7.38
N SER A 230 2.31 -22.79 7.44
CA SER A 230 0.94 -23.29 7.43
C SER A 230 0.19 -22.77 8.66
N TYR A 231 -1.12 -22.58 8.51
CA TYR A 231 -1.97 -22.13 9.61
C TYR A 231 -2.21 -23.25 10.64
N ASP A 232 -2.35 -24.48 10.16
CA ASP A 232 -2.43 -25.68 10.98
C ASP A 232 -1.52 -26.79 10.41
N ASP A 233 -1.27 -27.82 11.22
CA ASP A 233 -0.43 -28.96 10.84
C ASP A 233 -1.14 -29.90 9.83
N ASP A 234 -2.44 -29.73 9.63
CA ASP A 234 -3.28 -30.61 8.82
C ASP A 234 -3.39 -30.15 7.35
N ASN A 235 -3.00 -28.90 7.05
CA ASN A 235 -3.12 -28.33 5.72
C ASN A 235 -1.84 -27.57 5.27
N ASP A 236 -0.89 -28.31 4.67
CA ASP A 236 0.26 -27.72 3.97
C ASP A 236 -0.10 -27.42 2.51
N ASP A 237 -0.88 -26.35 2.31
CA ASP A 237 -1.13 -25.77 0.98
C ASP A 237 0.13 -25.09 0.39
N GLY A 238 1.24 -25.10 1.14
CA GLY A 238 2.48 -24.42 0.80
C GLY A 238 2.37 -22.89 0.93
N GLU A 239 3.17 -22.19 0.13
CA GLU A 239 3.23 -20.73 0.13
C GLU A 239 2.69 -20.16 -1.18
N PRO A 240 2.19 -18.91 -1.17
CA PRO A 240 1.82 -18.22 -2.39
C PRO A 240 2.98 -18.19 -3.39
N LEU A 241 2.72 -18.61 -4.62
CA LEU A 241 3.69 -18.43 -5.71
C LEU A 241 4.06 -16.95 -5.89
N PRO A 242 5.29 -16.64 -6.34
CA PRO A 242 5.71 -15.26 -6.59
C PRO A 242 4.77 -14.55 -7.57
N ARG A 243 4.33 -13.34 -7.19
CA ARG A 243 3.28 -12.61 -7.90
C ARG A 243 3.36 -11.10 -7.71
N GLY A 244 2.97 -10.36 -8.75
CA GLY A 244 2.66 -8.93 -8.71
C GLY A 244 1.29 -8.66 -9.33
N TYR A 245 0.91 -7.40 -9.48
CA TYR A 245 -0.40 -7.01 -10.02
C TYR A 245 -1.56 -7.66 -9.24
N ILE A 246 -1.35 -7.83 -7.92
CA ILE A 246 -2.27 -8.51 -7.02
C ILE A 246 -3.37 -7.58 -6.53
N ALA A 247 -4.52 -8.17 -6.21
CA ALA A 247 -5.52 -7.52 -5.39
C ALA A 247 -5.30 -7.93 -3.93
N THR A 248 -5.31 -6.95 -3.03
CA THR A 248 -5.24 -7.16 -1.58
C THR A 248 -6.39 -6.46 -0.87
N ALA A 249 -6.78 -6.97 0.29
CA ALA A 249 -7.71 -6.30 1.19
C ALA A 249 -7.47 -6.75 2.64
N ALA A 250 -7.44 -5.80 3.58
CA ALA A 250 -7.55 -6.11 5.00
C ALA A 250 -8.89 -6.81 5.32
N MET A 251 -8.85 -7.80 6.21
CA MET A 251 -10.05 -8.55 6.63
C MET A 251 -10.88 -7.82 7.69
N GLY A 252 -10.33 -6.77 8.31
CA GLY A 252 -11.04 -5.93 9.29
C GLY A 252 -11.47 -6.71 10.53
N GLU A 253 -12.69 -6.47 11.01
CA GLU A 253 -13.21 -7.08 12.25
C GLU A 253 -13.34 -8.61 12.20
N LEU A 254 -13.34 -9.21 11.01
CA LEU A 254 -13.38 -10.67 10.88
C LEU A 254 -12.06 -11.32 11.34
N GLU A 255 -10.95 -10.65 11.05
CA GLU A 255 -9.60 -11.07 11.39
C GLU A 255 -8.70 -9.83 11.33
N GLU A 256 -8.52 -9.16 12.46
CA GLU A 256 -7.82 -7.86 12.50
C GLU A 256 -6.36 -7.94 12.04
N SER A 257 -5.75 -9.13 12.21
CA SER A 257 -4.37 -9.44 11.82
C SER A 257 -4.24 -9.94 10.37
N GLY A 258 -5.37 -10.06 9.65
CA GLY A 258 -5.48 -10.81 8.41
C GLY A 258 -5.68 -9.96 7.16
N ILE A 259 -5.15 -10.45 6.04
CA ILE A 259 -5.38 -9.91 4.70
C ILE A 259 -5.76 -11.02 3.72
N LEU A 260 -6.60 -10.67 2.75
CA LEU A 260 -6.85 -11.47 1.56
C LEU A 260 -5.89 -11.03 0.45
N VAL A 261 -5.25 -12.00 -0.20
CA VAL A 261 -4.48 -11.82 -1.44
C VAL A 261 -5.18 -12.61 -2.53
N TRP A 262 -5.48 -11.98 -3.66
CA TRP A 262 -6.19 -12.64 -4.76
C TRP A 262 -5.52 -12.43 -6.12
N GLY A 263 -5.35 -13.53 -6.85
CA GLY A 263 -4.88 -13.56 -8.22
C GLY A 263 -3.48 -12.98 -8.42
N GLY A 264 -3.34 -12.13 -9.44
CA GLY A 264 -2.08 -11.52 -9.85
C GLY A 264 -1.44 -12.17 -11.08
N VAL A 265 -0.22 -11.74 -11.37
CA VAL A 265 0.61 -12.26 -12.47
C VAL A 265 1.88 -12.84 -11.86
N GLY A 266 2.20 -14.07 -12.25
CA GLY A 266 3.41 -14.78 -11.85
C GLY A 266 4.38 -14.98 -13.01
N SER A 267 5.34 -15.89 -12.82
CA SER A 267 6.39 -16.19 -13.80
C SER A 267 5.83 -16.54 -15.19
N GLY A 268 6.55 -16.12 -16.23
CA GLY A 268 6.13 -16.32 -17.62
C GLY A 268 4.85 -15.55 -18.01
N ASN A 269 4.53 -14.46 -17.28
CA ASN A 269 3.33 -13.64 -17.49
C ASN A 269 2.01 -14.43 -17.33
N ARG A 270 2.03 -15.46 -16.48
CA ARG A 270 0.85 -16.29 -16.22
C ARG A 270 -0.06 -15.61 -15.21
N HIS A 271 -1.34 -15.47 -15.56
CA HIS A 271 -2.37 -15.05 -14.61
C HIS A 271 -2.64 -16.14 -13.58
N LEU A 272 -2.68 -15.73 -12.31
CA LEU A 272 -3.00 -16.57 -11.18
C LEU A 272 -4.47 -16.35 -10.79
N SER A 273 -5.18 -17.41 -10.44
CA SER A 273 -6.61 -17.40 -10.10
C SER A 273 -6.89 -17.91 -8.69
N ASP A 274 -5.84 -18.20 -7.93
CA ASP A 274 -5.87 -18.62 -6.53
C ASP A 274 -5.95 -17.41 -5.59
N GLY A 275 -6.34 -17.69 -4.34
CA GLY A 275 -6.42 -16.71 -3.27
C GLY A 275 -5.83 -17.26 -1.98
N TRP A 276 -5.30 -16.35 -1.17
CA TRP A 276 -4.59 -16.67 0.07
C TRP A 276 -5.06 -15.75 1.19
N ILE A 277 -5.21 -16.31 2.38
CA ILE A 277 -5.39 -15.52 3.60
C ILE A 277 -4.05 -15.54 4.33
N LEU A 278 -3.47 -14.37 4.55
CA LEU A 278 -2.24 -14.21 5.33
C LEU A 278 -2.61 -13.57 6.65
N ARG A 279 -2.16 -14.17 7.76
CA ARG A 279 -2.39 -13.66 9.12
C ARG A 279 -1.05 -13.32 9.76
N LEU A 280 -0.97 -12.15 10.37
CA LEU A 280 0.18 -11.80 11.20
C LEU A 280 0.07 -12.53 12.54
N GLY A 281 1.01 -13.43 12.83
CA GLY A 281 1.08 -14.12 14.12
C GLY A 281 1.24 -13.15 15.29
N GLU A 282 0.88 -13.62 16.50
CA GLU A 282 1.08 -12.89 17.76
C GLU A 282 2.54 -12.83 18.23
#